data_AF-J0WNZ8-F1
#
_entry.id   AF-J0WNZ8-F1
#
_cell.length_a   1.000
_cell.length_b   1.000
_cell.length_c   1.000
_cell.angle_alpha   90.00
_cell.angle_beta   90.00
_cell.angle_gamma   90.00
#
_symmetry.space_group_name_H-M   'P 1'
#
loop_
_entity.id
_entity.type
_entity.pdbx_description
1 polymer ?
#
loop_
_entity_poly.entity_id
_entity_poly.type
_entity_poly.pdbx_seq_one_letter_code
_entity_poly.pdbx_strand_id
1 'polypeptide(L)'
;MAETRMQPHWTVDRKAWNRAWEKQLKTRFALRGNYSDVLLGMPALEMNMLMSSHHLVAMQASRDELVKLQQDLSAYMVDHPDFEREWLATSEARRENFILEGLVRSCEAVADMEDRRVNTPETCLDFLQRRGGRGFLDLLAQIEDPPAPEPRIVPHAAYDGLIGVGNERKRAPAEKVLARMQTISRNFFLAMMVWNTVLAFHGESENYRATKRTKEGKEEMRHMKAAHPELYREAKEDKKGSQWGCRACGKVEESLPPGTRLLSCAKCNNINRVIKYCNKDCQKRDWPDHKVVCGKHIDAEEALKLFGGGGGGGGGGGTSGQSSAPADNSKYTSTTDFPNHTPITADEIGDVKNILRNRDDDSAFPAPVPPFSHSRYLKRQIKLLKENPAFDYFITAPEPHPDFGLALQHPMGQMMFLLMRRRAFESGERHSVLMIYKYIADAAKRNGTPLSKLREQLVLEYGVDPKLLENASLN
;
A
#
# COMPACT_ATOMS: atom_id res chain seq x y z
N MET A 1 11.97 8.94 17.42
CA MET A 1 11.92 9.93 16.36
C MET A 1 13.04 10.87 16.72
N ALA A 2 14.18 10.76 16.03
CA ALA A 2 14.88 11.98 15.62
C ALA A 2 13.80 12.96 15.16
N GLU A 3 13.92 14.25 15.42
CA GLU A 3 13.04 15.22 14.77
C GLU A 3 12.97 14.84 13.30
N THR A 4 11.87 14.16 12.92
CA THR A 4 11.52 13.90 11.55
C THR A 4 11.36 15.31 11.10
N ARG A 5 12.40 15.90 10.47
CA ARG A 5 12.38 17.30 10.04
C ARG A 5 11.04 17.42 9.36
N MET A 6 10.10 18.12 10.02
CA MET A 6 8.71 18.10 9.60
C MET A 6 8.80 18.52 8.14
N GLN A 7 8.43 17.59 7.25
CA GLN A 7 8.41 17.90 5.83
C GLN A 7 7.65 19.22 5.75
N PRO A 8 8.17 20.24 5.03
CA PRO A 8 7.46 21.50 4.91
C PRO A 8 6.03 21.16 4.50
N HIS A 9 5.03 21.62 5.24
CA HIS A 9 3.65 21.33 4.87
C HIS A 9 3.31 22.23 3.66
N TRP A 10 2.52 21.72 2.72
CA TRP A 10 2.19 22.45 1.50
C TRP A 10 1.41 23.75 1.78
N THR A 11 0.74 23.87 2.94
CA THR A 11 0.10 25.13 3.37
C THR A 11 1.10 26.24 3.71
N VAL A 12 2.36 25.88 4.00
CA VAL A 12 3.43 26.82 4.37
C VAL A 12 4.28 27.16 3.15
N ASP A 13 4.81 26.16 2.45
CA ASP A 13 5.60 26.33 1.25
C ASP A 13 5.45 25.10 0.34
N ARG A 14 4.56 25.21 -0.65
CA ARG A 14 4.30 24.15 -1.64
C ARG A 14 5.54 23.74 -2.42
N LYS A 15 6.44 24.68 -2.72
CA LYS A 15 7.66 24.37 -3.48
C LYS A 15 8.64 23.61 -2.61
N ALA A 16 8.84 24.01 -1.35
CA ALA A 16 9.69 23.28 -0.42
C ALA A 16 9.15 21.89 -0.07
N TRP A 17 7.83 21.77 0.13
CA TRP A 17 7.13 20.50 0.30
C TRP A 17 7.41 19.58 -0.89
N ASN A 18 7.17 20.06 -2.12
CA ASN A 18 7.38 19.27 -3.33
C ASN A 18 8.84 18.86 -3.52
N ARG A 19 9.80 19.78 -3.29
CA ARG A 19 11.24 19.45 -3.37
C ARG A 19 11.64 18.37 -2.37
N ALA A 20 11.07 18.38 -1.16
CA ALA A 20 11.32 17.35 -0.17
C ALA A 20 10.82 15.98 -0.67
N TRP A 21 9.62 15.94 -1.26
CA TRP A 21 9.05 14.75 -1.90
C TRP A 21 9.90 14.22 -3.05
N GLU A 22 10.32 15.08 -3.99
CA GLU A 22 11.15 14.67 -5.12
C GLU A 22 12.49 14.07 -4.67
N LYS A 23 13.09 14.63 -3.61
CA LYS A 23 14.31 14.07 -3.02
C LYS A 23 14.06 12.65 -2.48
N GLN A 24 12.92 12.40 -1.84
CA GLN A 24 12.55 11.07 -1.36
C GLN A 24 12.35 10.10 -2.52
N LEU A 25 11.59 10.50 -3.56
CA LEU A 25 11.37 9.69 -4.76
C LEU A 25 12.68 9.34 -5.46
N LYS A 26 13.55 10.33 -5.69
CA LYS A 26 14.88 10.11 -6.28
C LYS A 26 15.70 9.13 -5.46
N THR A 27 15.71 9.26 -4.14
CA THR A 27 16.41 8.31 -3.26
C THR A 27 15.82 6.91 -3.36
N ARG A 28 14.49 6.78 -3.29
CA ARG A 28 13.77 5.51 -3.36
C ARG A 28 14.03 4.77 -4.67
N PHE A 29 13.95 5.46 -5.80
CA PHE A 29 14.13 4.85 -7.13
C PHE A 29 15.59 4.77 -7.59
N ALA A 30 16.53 5.46 -6.93
CA ALA A 30 17.97 5.26 -7.14
C ALA A 30 18.47 3.95 -6.51
N LEU A 31 17.83 3.49 -5.43
CA LEU A 31 18.11 2.19 -4.83
C LEU A 31 17.61 1.10 -5.78
N ARG A 32 18.53 0.45 -6.50
CA ARG A 32 18.25 -0.68 -7.40
C ARG A 32 17.81 -1.98 -6.67
N GLY A 33 17.30 -1.87 -5.45
CA GLY A 33 16.81 -3.02 -4.70
C GLY A 33 15.46 -3.46 -5.24
N ASN A 34 15.30 -4.75 -5.51
CA ASN A 34 13.99 -5.30 -5.86
C ASN A 34 13.09 -5.22 -4.62
N TYR A 35 11.91 -4.60 -4.74
CA TYR A 35 10.89 -4.62 -3.67
C TYR A 35 10.39 -6.03 -3.40
N SER A 36 10.67 -6.98 -4.30
CA SER A 36 10.43 -8.40 -4.05
C SER A 36 11.03 -8.82 -2.71
N ASP A 37 12.17 -8.29 -2.29
CA ASP A 37 12.79 -8.71 -1.02
C ASP A 37 12.02 -8.19 0.20
N VAL A 38 11.35 -7.05 0.07
CA VAL A 38 10.46 -6.50 1.11
C VAL A 38 9.14 -7.30 1.14
N LEU A 39 8.63 -7.71 -0.02
CA LEU A 39 7.38 -8.48 -0.15
C LEU A 39 7.54 -9.97 0.22
N LEU A 40 8.66 -10.60 -0.17
CA LEU A 40 9.07 -11.94 0.25
C LEU A 40 9.31 -12.02 1.76
N GLY A 41 9.49 -10.85 2.40
CA GLY A 41 9.56 -10.71 3.84
C GLY A 41 8.21 -10.71 4.54
N MET A 42 7.08 -10.52 3.85
CA MET A 42 5.75 -10.50 4.48
C MET A 42 5.37 -11.91 4.99
N PRO A 43 4.90 -12.05 6.25
CA PRO A 43 4.37 -13.30 6.75
C PRO A 43 3.25 -13.86 5.87
N ALA A 44 3.15 -15.19 5.78
CA ALA A 44 2.10 -15.88 5.02
C ALA A 44 0.68 -15.40 5.40
N LEU A 45 0.46 -15.01 6.66
CA LEU A 45 -0.81 -14.47 7.12
C LEU A 45 -1.16 -13.13 6.45
N GLU A 46 -0.21 -12.22 6.30
CA GLU A 46 -0.45 -10.93 5.64
C GLU A 46 -0.75 -11.14 4.16
N MET A 47 -0.05 -12.10 3.54
CA MET A 47 -0.36 -12.54 2.20
C MET A 47 -1.78 -13.11 2.11
N ASN A 48 -2.23 -13.92 3.08
CA ASN A 48 -3.60 -14.42 3.13
C ASN A 48 -4.64 -13.31 3.31
N MET A 49 -4.35 -12.27 4.07
CA MET A 49 -5.23 -11.10 4.21
C MET A 49 -5.41 -10.38 2.88
N LEU A 50 -4.34 -10.19 2.10
CA LEU A 50 -4.41 -9.61 0.76
C LEU A 50 -5.25 -10.47 -0.21
N MET A 51 -5.34 -11.77 0.05
CA MET A 51 -6.19 -12.71 -0.70
C MET A 51 -7.59 -12.85 -0.12
N SER A 52 -7.95 -12.08 0.91
CA SER A 52 -9.31 -12.12 1.41
C SER A 52 -10.27 -11.59 0.36
N SER A 53 -11.45 -12.21 0.29
CA SER A 53 -12.48 -11.80 -0.68
C SER A 53 -12.85 -10.31 -0.56
N HIS A 54 -12.71 -9.73 0.63
CA HIS A 54 -12.89 -8.29 0.86
C HIS A 54 -11.85 -7.45 0.11
N HIS A 55 -10.56 -7.77 0.24
CA HIS A 55 -9.48 -7.03 -0.43
C HIS A 55 -9.57 -7.14 -1.95
N LEU A 56 -9.91 -8.31 -2.48
CA LEU A 56 -10.05 -8.52 -3.92
C LEU A 56 -11.18 -7.67 -4.52
N VAL A 57 -12.29 -7.53 -3.78
CA VAL A 57 -13.42 -6.67 -4.19
C VAL A 57 -13.07 -5.20 -4.04
N ALA A 58 -12.36 -4.81 -2.98
CA ALA A 58 -11.87 -3.44 -2.83
C ALA A 58 -10.93 -3.06 -3.98
N MET A 59 -10.01 -3.95 -4.34
CA MET A 59 -9.13 -3.79 -5.50
C MET A 59 -9.92 -3.64 -6.80
N GLN A 60 -10.97 -4.45 -7.00
CA GLN A 60 -11.86 -4.30 -8.15
C GLN A 60 -12.55 -2.93 -8.15
N ALA A 61 -13.08 -2.48 -7.01
CA ALA A 61 -13.69 -1.17 -6.90
C ALA A 61 -12.71 -0.05 -7.25
N SER A 62 -11.47 -0.11 -6.76
CA SER A 62 -10.42 0.85 -7.13
C SER A 62 -10.05 0.80 -8.62
N ARG A 63 -10.07 -0.38 -9.25
CA ARG A 63 -9.90 -0.50 -10.71
C ARG A 63 -11.02 0.22 -11.44
N ASP A 64 -12.27 -0.04 -11.08
CA ASP A 64 -13.43 0.53 -11.75
C ASP A 64 -13.48 2.07 -11.56
N GLU A 65 -13.11 2.55 -10.37
CA GLU A 65 -12.94 3.98 -10.08
C GLU A 65 -11.84 4.61 -10.95
N LEU A 66 -10.70 3.92 -11.13
CA LEU A 66 -9.64 4.38 -12.03
C LEU A 66 -10.12 4.47 -13.48
N VAL A 67 -10.82 3.44 -13.99
CA VAL A 67 -11.39 3.46 -15.35
C VAL A 67 -12.34 4.63 -15.51
N LYS A 68 -13.23 4.84 -14.53
CA LYS A 68 -14.19 5.94 -14.57
C LYS A 68 -13.51 7.30 -14.59
N LEU A 69 -12.52 7.51 -13.72
CA LEU A 69 -11.73 8.74 -13.68
C LEU A 69 -11.01 9.01 -15.02
N GLN A 70 -10.44 7.97 -15.64
CA GLN A 70 -9.79 8.08 -16.95
C GLN A 70 -10.79 8.45 -18.06
N GLN A 71 -11.99 7.88 -18.03
CA GLN A 71 -13.07 8.23 -18.96
C GLN A 71 -13.56 9.66 -18.78
N ASP A 72 -13.72 10.10 -17.53
CA ASP A 72 -14.14 11.47 -17.21
C ASP A 72 -13.07 12.48 -17.66
N LEU A 73 -11.79 12.17 -17.44
CA LEU A 73 -10.66 12.93 -17.98
C LEU A 73 -10.74 13.04 -19.50
N SER A 74 -10.93 11.93 -20.22
CA SER A 74 -11.04 11.98 -21.68
C SER A 74 -12.23 12.75 -22.19
N ALA A 75 -13.40 12.61 -21.57
CA ALA A 75 -14.59 13.38 -21.93
C ALA A 75 -14.35 14.88 -21.75
N TYR A 76 -13.75 15.27 -20.62
CA TYR A 76 -13.41 16.67 -20.36
C TYR A 76 -12.43 17.23 -21.39
N MET A 77 -11.45 16.42 -21.80
CA MET A 77 -10.43 16.85 -22.77
C MET A 77 -11.00 17.00 -24.19
N VAL A 78 -12.06 16.28 -24.55
CA VAL A 78 -12.83 16.50 -25.78
C VAL A 78 -13.49 17.89 -25.79
N ASP A 79 -13.98 18.34 -24.64
CA ASP A 79 -14.59 19.67 -24.48
C ASP A 79 -13.54 20.80 -24.43
N HIS A 80 -12.25 20.47 -24.29
CA HIS A 80 -11.13 21.42 -24.21
C HIS A 80 -10.05 21.14 -25.28
N PRO A 81 -10.41 21.20 -26.58
CA PRO A 81 -9.50 20.80 -27.68
C PRO A 81 -8.25 21.68 -27.80
N ASP A 82 -8.28 22.90 -27.24
CA ASP A 82 -7.18 23.85 -27.29
C ASP A 82 -6.21 23.72 -26.10
N PHE A 83 -6.47 22.82 -25.14
CA PHE A 83 -5.67 22.66 -23.92
C PHE A 83 -4.18 22.48 -24.20
N GLU A 84 -3.79 21.59 -25.13
CA GLU A 84 -2.36 21.36 -25.44
C GLU A 84 -1.67 22.65 -25.91
N ARG A 85 -2.32 23.42 -26.79
CA ARG A 85 -1.77 24.68 -27.31
C ARG A 85 -1.60 25.71 -26.19
N GLU A 86 -2.64 25.87 -25.36
CA GLU A 86 -2.64 26.81 -24.24
C GLU A 86 -1.63 26.44 -23.15
N TRP A 87 -1.50 25.14 -22.86
CA TRP A 87 -0.52 24.59 -21.92
C TRP A 87 0.91 24.87 -22.36
N LEU A 88 1.22 24.64 -23.63
CA LEU A 88 2.56 24.89 -24.19
C LEU A 88 2.87 26.39 -24.27
N ALA A 89 1.87 27.23 -24.55
CA ALA A 89 2.00 28.69 -24.54
C ALA A 89 2.19 29.28 -23.14
N THR A 90 1.78 28.57 -22.10
CA THR A 90 1.90 29.01 -20.71
C THR A 90 3.38 29.04 -20.26
N SER A 91 3.80 30.06 -19.50
CA SER A 91 5.18 30.09 -18.98
C SER A 91 5.47 28.91 -18.05
N GLU A 92 6.73 28.48 -17.98
CA GLU A 92 7.17 27.38 -17.10
C GLU A 92 6.75 27.58 -15.63
N ALA A 93 6.99 28.78 -15.08
CA ALA A 93 6.62 29.11 -13.70
C ALA A 93 5.11 28.99 -13.44
N ARG A 94 4.27 29.35 -14.43
CA ARG A 94 2.82 29.22 -14.31
C ARG A 94 2.36 27.75 -14.41
N ARG A 95 2.96 26.95 -15.31
CA ARG A 95 2.75 25.49 -15.34
C ARG A 95 3.15 24.83 -14.01
N GLU A 96 4.27 25.24 -13.43
CA GLU A 96 4.76 24.71 -12.15
C GLU A 96 3.71 24.94 -11.06
N ASN A 97 3.13 26.15 -10.99
CA ASN A 97 2.09 26.47 -10.02
C ASN A 97 0.83 25.59 -10.21
N PHE A 98 0.40 25.34 -11.45
CA PHE A 98 -0.74 24.46 -11.72
C PHE A 98 -0.46 23.00 -11.35
N ILE A 99 0.75 22.49 -11.64
CA ILE A 99 1.15 21.14 -11.24
C ILE A 99 1.17 21.01 -9.71
N LEU A 100 1.73 22.00 -9.01
CA LEU A 100 1.77 21.99 -7.54
C LEU A 100 0.37 22.08 -6.93
N GLU A 101 -0.52 22.89 -7.51
CA GLU A 101 -1.94 22.92 -7.11
C GLU A 101 -2.61 21.57 -7.34
N GLY A 102 -2.40 20.94 -8.50
CA GLY A 102 -2.92 19.61 -8.81
C GLY A 102 -2.47 18.57 -7.79
N LEU A 103 -1.16 18.56 -7.46
CA LEU A 103 -0.59 17.67 -6.44
C LEU A 103 -1.19 17.89 -5.04
N VAL A 104 -1.39 19.14 -4.64
CA VAL A 104 -1.99 19.48 -3.34
C VAL A 104 -3.42 18.95 -3.27
N ARG A 105 -4.27 19.32 -4.24
CA ARG A 105 -5.66 18.85 -4.31
C ARG A 105 -5.74 17.34 -4.31
N SER A 106 -4.80 16.70 -5.01
CA SER A 106 -4.68 15.26 -5.03
C SER A 106 -4.37 14.64 -3.68
N CYS A 107 -3.40 15.19 -2.95
CA CYS A 107 -3.06 14.68 -1.62
C CYS A 107 -4.19 14.93 -0.61
N GLU A 108 -4.98 16.00 -0.79
CA GLU A 108 -6.13 16.31 0.07
C GLU A 108 -7.40 15.53 -0.28
N ALA A 109 -7.54 15.00 -1.50
CA ALA A 109 -8.76 14.37 -1.98
C ALA A 109 -9.18 13.16 -1.14
N VAL A 110 -8.21 12.35 -0.70
CA VAL A 110 -8.40 11.17 0.16
C VAL A 110 -7.19 11.02 1.08
N ALA A 111 -7.41 10.63 2.33
CA ALA A 111 -6.39 10.58 3.39
C ALA A 111 -5.12 9.77 3.05
N ASP A 112 -5.20 8.77 2.17
CA ASP A 112 -4.06 7.92 1.79
C ASP A 112 -3.36 8.36 0.49
N MET A 113 -3.76 9.47 -0.13
CA MET A 113 -3.21 9.88 -1.43
C MET A 113 -1.75 10.28 -1.36
N GLU A 114 -1.32 10.95 -0.30
CA GLU A 114 0.08 11.30 -0.10
C GLU A 114 0.95 10.03 0.03
N ASP A 115 0.44 8.96 0.65
CA ASP A 115 1.13 7.66 0.70
C ASP A 115 1.26 7.02 -0.69
N ARG A 116 0.24 7.14 -1.55
CA ARG A 116 0.28 6.61 -2.93
C ARG A 116 1.32 7.30 -3.78
N ARG A 117 1.59 8.59 -3.51
CA ARG A 117 2.58 9.40 -4.21
C ARG A 117 4.00 8.82 -4.14
N VAL A 118 4.33 8.07 -3.09
CA VAL A 118 5.67 7.47 -2.93
C VAL A 118 6.06 6.53 -4.08
N ASN A 119 5.07 6.07 -4.86
CA ASN A 119 5.25 5.16 -5.98
C ASN A 119 5.11 5.83 -7.36
N THR A 120 5.03 7.16 -7.44
CA THR A 120 4.78 7.91 -8.68
C THR A 120 5.93 8.86 -9.06
N PRO A 121 7.10 8.34 -9.49
CA PRO A 121 8.24 9.18 -9.88
C PRO A 121 7.92 10.14 -11.03
N GLU A 122 6.89 9.87 -11.83
CA GLU A 122 6.40 10.72 -12.91
C GLU A 122 5.84 12.06 -12.40
N THR A 123 5.56 12.18 -11.10
CA THR A 123 5.03 13.39 -10.50
C THR A 123 6.10 14.44 -10.17
N CYS A 124 7.37 14.14 -10.43
CA CYS A 124 8.45 15.11 -10.27
C CYS A 124 8.36 16.22 -11.32
N LEU A 125 8.65 17.47 -10.92
CA LEU A 125 8.61 18.64 -11.80
C LEU A 125 9.60 18.52 -12.96
N ASP A 126 10.77 17.89 -12.75
CA ASP A 126 11.73 17.65 -13.83
C ASP A 126 11.18 16.75 -14.94
N PHE A 127 10.38 15.75 -14.58
CA PHE A 127 9.64 14.92 -15.53
C PHE A 127 8.53 15.72 -16.22
N LEU A 128 7.67 16.40 -15.46
CA LEU A 128 6.46 17.05 -15.99
C LEU A 128 6.79 18.30 -16.85
N GLN A 129 7.82 19.06 -16.49
CA GLN A 129 8.22 20.27 -17.21
C GLN A 129 9.18 19.99 -18.38
N ARG A 130 9.67 18.76 -18.55
CA ARG A 130 10.65 18.45 -19.60
C ARG A 130 10.16 18.90 -20.98
N ARG A 131 11.08 19.40 -21.80
CA ARG A 131 10.81 19.87 -23.17
C ARG A 131 9.69 20.93 -23.22
N GLY A 132 9.73 21.87 -22.27
CA GLY A 132 8.78 23.00 -22.24
C GLY A 132 7.35 22.59 -21.84
N GLY A 133 7.20 21.68 -20.87
CA GLY A 133 5.89 21.22 -20.39
C GLY A 133 5.32 20.00 -21.13
N ARG A 134 6.04 19.46 -22.13
CA ARG A 134 5.60 18.27 -22.88
C ARG A 134 5.53 17.01 -22.02
N GLY A 135 6.32 16.92 -20.95
CA GLY A 135 6.27 15.77 -20.03
C GLY A 135 4.91 15.55 -19.40
N PHE A 136 4.21 16.62 -19.03
CA PHE A 136 2.83 16.55 -18.54
C PHE A 136 1.87 16.01 -19.60
N LEU A 137 1.96 16.52 -20.84
CA LEU A 137 1.12 16.07 -21.95
C LEU A 137 1.39 14.61 -22.34
N ASP A 138 2.65 14.17 -22.29
CA ASP A 138 3.02 12.76 -22.51
C ASP A 138 2.37 11.84 -21.45
N LEU A 139 2.25 12.30 -20.20
CA LEU A 139 1.60 11.56 -19.13
C LEU A 139 0.07 11.54 -19.32
N LEU A 140 -0.52 12.70 -19.64
CA LEU A 140 -1.95 12.83 -19.95
C LEU A 140 -2.38 11.85 -21.06
N ALA A 141 -1.66 11.84 -22.18
CA ALA A 141 -1.95 10.95 -23.31
C ALA A 141 -1.81 9.45 -22.99
N GLN A 142 -1.07 9.08 -21.94
CA GLN A 142 -0.96 7.69 -21.48
C GLN A 142 -2.13 7.25 -20.59
N ILE A 143 -2.89 8.20 -20.06
CA ILE A 143 -3.99 7.98 -19.12
C ILE A 143 -5.34 8.09 -19.82
N GLU A 144 -5.45 8.93 -20.84
CA GLU A 144 -6.66 9.13 -21.64
C GLU A 144 -7.09 7.89 -22.44
N ASP A 145 -8.40 7.79 -22.69
CA ASP A 145 -9.08 6.81 -23.53
C ASP A 145 -8.78 5.36 -23.12
N PRO A 146 -9.18 4.95 -21.90
CA PRO A 146 -8.97 3.60 -21.43
C PRO A 146 -9.83 2.60 -22.21
N PRO A 147 -9.25 1.47 -22.65
CA PRO A 147 -10.03 0.42 -23.29
C PRO A 147 -10.92 -0.25 -22.24
N ALA A 148 -12.20 0.15 -22.16
CA ALA A 148 -13.14 -0.48 -21.25
C ALA A 148 -13.18 -2.01 -21.49
N PRO A 149 -13.07 -2.83 -20.43
CA PRO A 149 -13.24 -2.51 -19.01
C PRO A 149 -11.93 -2.27 -18.22
N GLU A 150 -10.77 -2.22 -18.85
CA GLU A 150 -9.48 -2.12 -18.16
C GLU A 150 -8.92 -0.69 -18.18
N PRO A 151 -8.27 -0.26 -17.09
CA PRO A 151 -7.65 1.06 -17.05
C PRO A 151 -6.37 1.08 -17.88
N ARG A 152 -5.97 2.26 -18.36
CA ARG A 152 -4.60 2.44 -18.85
C ARG A 152 -3.62 2.41 -17.69
N ILE A 153 -2.56 1.63 -17.85
CA ILE A 153 -1.46 1.55 -16.90
C ILE A 153 -0.26 2.27 -17.49
N VAL A 154 0.17 3.34 -16.83
CA VAL A 154 1.36 4.12 -17.19
C VAL A 154 2.61 3.29 -16.88
N PRO A 155 3.39 2.84 -17.87
CA PRO A 155 4.60 2.06 -17.62
C PRO A 155 5.70 2.92 -16.99
N HIS A 156 6.53 2.34 -16.13
CA HIS A 156 7.71 3.00 -15.61
C HIS A 156 8.77 2.01 -15.17
N ALA A 157 9.87 1.92 -15.91
CA ALA A 157 10.89 0.88 -15.74
C ALA A 157 11.38 0.71 -14.30
N ALA A 158 11.63 1.79 -13.55
CA ALA A 158 12.10 1.67 -12.18
C ALA A 158 11.01 1.15 -11.22
N TYR A 159 9.75 1.52 -11.46
CA TYR A 159 8.62 1.04 -10.67
C TYR A 159 8.27 -0.39 -11.05
N ASP A 160 8.23 -0.69 -12.34
CA ASP A 160 7.98 -2.02 -12.88
C ASP A 160 9.04 -3.02 -12.38
N GLY A 161 10.32 -2.61 -12.35
CA GLY A 161 11.38 -3.40 -11.72
C GLY A 161 11.16 -3.57 -10.21
N LEU A 162 10.77 -2.49 -9.51
CA LEU A 162 10.48 -2.48 -8.07
C LEU A 162 9.40 -3.51 -7.73
N ILE A 163 8.24 -3.41 -8.36
CA ILE A 163 7.12 -4.34 -8.17
C ILE A 163 7.23 -5.58 -9.05
N GLY A 164 8.39 -5.84 -9.67
CA GLY A 164 8.78 -6.96 -10.55
C GLY A 164 7.76 -7.38 -11.63
N VAL A 165 7.15 -6.41 -12.30
CA VAL A 165 6.41 -6.61 -13.55
C VAL A 165 7.34 -7.31 -14.57
N GLY A 166 6.80 -8.26 -15.34
CA GLY A 166 7.54 -9.09 -16.28
C GLY A 166 8.09 -10.40 -15.70
N ASN A 167 7.98 -10.62 -14.38
CA ASN A 167 8.35 -11.87 -13.71
C ASN A 167 7.13 -12.69 -13.25
N GLU A 168 5.97 -12.55 -13.90
CA GLU A 168 4.69 -13.07 -13.37
C GLU A 168 4.70 -14.60 -13.19
N ARG A 169 5.43 -15.34 -14.02
CA ARG A 169 5.44 -16.82 -13.96
C ARG A 169 6.04 -17.36 -12.67
N LYS A 170 6.92 -16.60 -12.01
CA LYS A 170 7.63 -17.04 -10.80
C LYS A 170 6.90 -16.67 -9.49
N ARG A 171 5.79 -15.94 -9.59
CA ARG A 171 5.13 -15.35 -8.43
C ARG A 171 4.07 -16.24 -7.83
N ALA A 172 4.04 -16.26 -6.50
CA ALA A 172 2.89 -16.76 -5.77
C ALA A 172 1.64 -15.90 -6.12
N PRO A 173 0.43 -16.47 -6.08
CA PRO A 173 -0.80 -15.71 -6.36
C PRO A 173 -0.91 -14.41 -5.55
N ALA A 174 -0.52 -14.43 -4.27
CA ALA A 174 -0.59 -13.25 -3.39
C ALA A 174 0.30 -12.10 -3.86
N GLU A 175 1.50 -12.39 -4.33
CA GLU A 175 2.41 -11.38 -4.88
C GLU A 175 1.85 -10.74 -6.15
N LYS A 176 1.12 -11.52 -6.97
CA LYS A 176 0.45 -10.99 -8.18
C LYS A 176 -0.68 -10.03 -7.81
N VAL A 177 -1.50 -10.38 -6.83
CA VAL A 177 -2.58 -9.52 -6.34
C VAL A 177 -2.01 -8.24 -5.73
N LEU A 178 -0.97 -8.35 -4.92
CA LEU A 178 -0.31 -7.19 -4.32
C LEU A 178 0.30 -6.27 -5.37
N ALA A 179 1.03 -6.82 -6.34
CA ALA A 179 1.59 -6.05 -7.45
C ALA A 179 0.47 -5.33 -8.23
N ARG A 180 -0.64 -6.01 -8.52
CA ARG A 180 -1.79 -5.40 -9.20
C ARG A 180 -2.43 -4.29 -8.36
N MET A 181 -2.61 -4.50 -7.06
CA MET A 181 -3.16 -3.51 -6.13
C MET A 181 -2.29 -2.26 -6.09
N GLN A 182 -0.96 -2.41 -5.98
CA GLN A 182 -0.02 -1.29 -6.01
C GLN A 182 -0.07 -0.56 -7.35
N THR A 183 -0.14 -1.29 -8.46
CA THR A 183 -0.25 -0.70 -9.80
C THR A 183 -1.54 0.10 -9.99
N ILE A 184 -2.69 -0.41 -9.55
CA ILE A 184 -3.96 0.32 -9.59
C ILE A 184 -3.87 1.57 -8.71
N SER A 185 -3.38 1.43 -7.49
CA SER A 185 -3.22 2.54 -6.54
C SER A 185 -2.33 3.66 -7.08
N ARG A 186 -1.18 3.30 -7.67
CA ARG A 186 -0.26 4.22 -8.36
C ARG A 186 -0.95 4.96 -9.50
N ASN A 187 -1.63 4.22 -10.40
CA ASN A 187 -2.27 4.84 -11.57
C ASN A 187 -3.47 5.69 -11.19
N PHE A 188 -4.18 5.36 -10.11
CA PHE A 188 -5.22 6.20 -9.53
C PHE A 188 -4.66 7.56 -9.09
N PHE A 189 -3.53 7.57 -8.38
CA PHE A 189 -2.88 8.82 -8.02
C PHE A 189 -2.46 9.64 -9.25
N LEU A 190 -1.83 8.99 -10.25
CA LEU A 190 -1.41 9.67 -11.48
C LEU A 190 -2.60 10.31 -12.22
N ALA A 191 -3.68 9.55 -12.46
CA ALA A 191 -4.87 10.04 -13.13
C ALA A 191 -5.51 11.20 -12.37
N MET A 192 -5.55 11.11 -11.05
CA MET A 192 -6.19 12.11 -10.20
C MET A 192 -5.35 13.40 -10.08
N MET A 193 -4.01 13.29 -10.09
CA MET A 193 -3.09 14.43 -10.20
C MET A 193 -3.22 15.15 -11.53
N VAL A 194 -3.26 14.39 -12.63
CA VAL A 194 -3.46 14.96 -13.97
C VAL A 194 -4.81 15.67 -14.06
N TRP A 195 -5.89 15.02 -13.64
CA TRP A 195 -7.23 15.60 -13.58
C TRP A 195 -7.26 16.91 -12.79
N ASN A 196 -6.73 16.93 -11.56
CA ASN A 196 -6.71 18.15 -10.75
C ASN A 196 -5.81 19.26 -11.31
N THR A 197 -4.75 18.90 -12.03
CA THR A 197 -3.89 19.89 -12.72
C THR A 197 -4.63 20.53 -13.88
N VAL A 198 -5.37 19.75 -14.68
CA VAL A 198 -6.20 20.24 -15.78
C VAL A 198 -7.31 21.15 -15.24
N LEU A 199 -8.04 20.72 -14.20
CA LEU A 199 -9.07 21.56 -13.56
C LEU A 199 -8.46 22.87 -13.02
N ALA A 200 -7.32 22.80 -12.33
CA ALA A 200 -6.64 23.99 -11.82
C ALA A 200 -6.22 24.95 -12.95
N PHE A 201 -5.80 24.42 -14.10
CA PHE A 201 -5.45 25.22 -15.29
C PHE A 201 -6.65 26.04 -15.80
N HIS A 202 -7.84 25.44 -15.83
CA HIS A 202 -9.08 26.10 -16.24
C HIS A 202 -9.76 26.91 -15.11
N GLY A 203 -9.18 26.95 -13.91
CA GLY A 203 -9.76 27.64 -12.76
C GLY A 203 -10.95 26.92 -12.15
N GLU A 204 -11.09 25.63 -12.42
CA GLU A 204 -12.15 24.75 -11.92
C GLU A 204 -11.67 23.91 -10.74
N SER A 205 -12.59 23.25 -10.05
CA SER A 205 -12.28 22.33 -8.94
C SER A 205 -13.42 21.35 -8.73
N GLU A 206 -13.10 20.15 -8.26
CA GLU A 206 -14.10 19.17 -7.82
C GLU A 206 -14.05 18.94 -6.31
N ASN A 207 -15.21 18.60 -5.75
CA ASN A 207 -15.32 18.20 -4.35
C ASN A 207 -15.24 16.68 -4.25
N TYR A 208 -14.08 16.18 -3.82
CA TYR A 208 -13.91 14.76 -3.52
C TYR A 208 -14.55 14.42 -2.18
N ARG A 209 -15.27 13.29 -2.12
CA ARG A 209 -15.77 12.74 -0.86
C ARG A 209 -15.23 11.33 -0.68
N ALA A 210 -14.61 11.09 0.47
CA ALA A 210 -14.18 9.75 0.85
C ALA A 210 -15.38 8.78 0.91
N THR A 211 -15.17 7.52 0.53
CA THR A 211 -16.18 6.46 0.69
C THR A 211 -16.09 5.83 2.08
N LYS A 212 -17.24 5.47 2.70
CA LYS A 212 -17.24 4.84 4.04
C LYS A 212 -16.53 3.49 3.99
N ARG A 213 -15.69 3.18 4.98
CA ARG A 213 -15.13 1.82 5.20
C ARG A 213 -16.22 0.80 5.58
N THR A 214 -16.03 -0.47 5.21
CA THR A 214 -16.92 -1.62 5.44
C THR A 214 -17.12 -1.97 6.93
N LYS A 215 -17.94 -3.00 7.20
CA LYS A 215 -18.21 -3.49 8.57
C LYS A 215 -16.98 -4.11 9.23
N GLU A 216 -16.13 -4.82 8.51
CA GLU A 216 -14.86 -5.39 9.03
C GLU A 216 -13.89 -4.28 9.47
N GLY A 217 -13.86 -3.17 8.73
CA GLY A 217 -13.15 -1.96 9.19
C GLY A 217 -13.70 -1.38 10.50
N LYS A 218 -14.88 -1.79 11.00
CA LYS A 218 -15.35 -1.42 12.35
C LYS A 218 -14.66 -2.23 13.44
N GLU A 219 -14.30 -3.49 13.18
CA GLU A 219 -13.61 -4.36 14.13
C GLU A 219 -12.14 -3.97 14.24
N GLU A 220 -11.50 -3.73 13.09
CA GLU A 220 -10.18 -3.07 13.04
C GLU A 220 -10.20 -1.72 13.76
N MET A 221 -11.26 -0.92 13.58
CA MET A 221 -11.45 0.34 14.32
C MET A 221 -11.67 0.12 15.83
N ARG A 222 -12.26 -0.99 16.27
CA ARG A 222 -12.38 -1.30 17.71
C ARG A 222 -11.02 -1.66 18.29
N HIS A 223 -10.24 -2.47 17.59
CA HIS A 223 -8.86 -2.78 17.98
C HIS A 223 -7.98 -1.53 17.94
N MET A 224 -8.10 -0.69 16.92
CA MET A 224 -7.40 0.59 16.81
C MET A 224 -7.86 1.56 17.89
N LYS A 225 -9.15 1.60 18.25
CA LYS A 225 -9.63 2.39 19.40
C LYS A 225 -8.98 1.96 20.71
N ALA A 226 -8.86 0.66 20.92
CA ALA A 226 -8.30 0.09 22.14
C ALA A 226 -6.79 0.28 22.21
N ALA A 227 -6.09 0.14 21.09
CA ALA A 227 -4.63 0.24 21.03
C ALA A 227 -4.13 1.69 20.83
N HIS A 228 -4.85 2.52 20.08
CA HIS A 228 -4.47 3.87 19.63
C HIS A 228 -5.68 4.82 19.61
N PRO A 229 -6.14 5.31 20.78
CA PRO A 229 -7.32 6.14 20.87
C PRO A 229 -7.21 7.47 20.09
N GLU A 230 -6.00 8.01 19.93
CA GLU A 230 -5.69 9.21 19.12
C GLU A 230 -5.88 8.99 17.62
N LEU A 231 -5.26 7.96 17.04
CA LEU A 231 -5.44 7.58 15.63
C LEU A 231 -6.88 7.17 15.35
N TYR A 232 -7.52 6.51 16.32
CA TYR A 232 -8.94 6.22 16.23
C TYR A 232 -9.80 7.49 16.18
N ARG A 233 -9.44 8.55 16.92
CA ARG A 233 -10.19 9.82 16.88
C ARG A 233 -10.07 10.47 15.52
N GLU A 234 -8.87 10.51 14.95
CA GLU A 234 -8.59 11.02 13.59
C GLU A 234 -9.33 10.20 12.53
N ALA A 235 -9.15 8.88 12.51
CA ALA A 235 -9.86 7.98 11.60
C ALA A 235 -11.39 8.03 11.77
N LYS A 236 -11.89 8.34 12.97
CA LYS A 236 -13.32 8.55 13.24
C LYS A 236 -13.80 9.90 12.70
N GLU A 237 -12.97 10.94 12.72
CA GLU A 237 -13.26 12.23 12.10
C GLU A 237 -13.28 12.12 10.58
N ASP A 238 -12.30 11.45 9.97
CA ASP A 238 -12.29 11.14 8.53
C ASP A 238 -13.55 10.37 8.11
N LYS A 239 -13.97 9.42 8.97
CA LYS A 239 -15.18 8.61 8.77
C LYS A 239 -16.48 9.42 8.87
N LYS A 240 -16.50 10.53 9.61
CA LYS A 240 -17.70 11.39 9.65
C LYS A 240 -17.96 12.03 8.28
N GLY A 241 -16.91 12.26 7.49
CA GLY A 241 -17.03 12.78 6.12
C GLY A 241 -17.28 11.71 5.07
N SER A 242 -16.94 10.45 5.34
CA SER A 242 -17.10 9.40 4.34
C SER A 242 -18.59 9.08 4.09
N GLN A 243 -19.02 8.79 2.86
CA GLN A 243 -20.40 8.35 2.54
C GLN A 243 -20.41 7.04 1.74
N TRP A 244 -21.51 6.27 1.80
CA TRP A 244 -21.70 5.16 0.87
C TRP A 244 -22.31 5.72 -0.41
N GLY A 245 -21.80 5.29 -1.56
CA GLY A 245 -22.37 5.60 -2.87
C GLY A 245 -23.12 4.40 -3.44
N CYS A 246 -24.12 4.67 -4.29
CA CYS A 246 -24.74 3.66 -5.13
C CYS A 246 -23.71 3.10 -6.11
N ARG A 247 -23.50 1.78 -6.11
CA ARG A 247 -22.54 1.10 -7.00
C ARG A 247 -22.80 1.38 -8.49
N ALA A 248 -24.06 1.54 -8.87
CA ALA A 248 -24.44 1.73 -10.26
C ALA A 248 -24.39 3.18 -10.75
N CYS A 249 -24.54 4.18 -9.87
CA CYS A 249 -24.70 5.58 -10.28
C CYS A 249 -23.91 6.60 -9.46
N GLY A 250 -23.11 6.15 -8.48
CA GLY A 250 -22.31 7.02 -7.62
C GLY A 250 -23.09 7.81 -6.56
N LYS A 251 -24.41 7.98 -6.71
CA LYS A 251 -25.24 8.78 -5.79
C LYS A 251 -25.07 8.34 -4.33
N VAL A 252 -24.77 9.31 -3.47
CA VAL A 252 -24.69 9.15 -2.02
C VAL A 252 -26.06 9.26 -1.37
N GLU A 253 -26.20 8.77 -0.13
CA GLU A 253 -27.47 8.74 0.61
C GLU A 253 -28.12 10.14 0.76
N GLU A 254 -27.30 11.17 0.94
CA GLU A 254 -27.70 12.58 1.08
C GLU A 254 -28.26 13.19 -0.21
N SER A 255 -27.97 12.57 -1.35
CA SER A 255 -28.52 12.98 -2.65
C SER A 255 -29.86 12.30 -2.99
N LEU A 256 -30.35 11.42 -2.10
CA LEU A 256 -31.64 10.75 -2.25
C LEU A 256 -32.76 11.59 -1.59
N PRO A 257 -34.04 11.34 -1.93
CA PRO A 257 -35.16 12.02 -1.28
C PRO A 257 -35.11 11.86 0.25
N PRO A 258 -35.48 12.88 1.03
CA PRO A 258 -35.43 12.84 2.49
C PRO A 258 -36.09 11.56 3.07
N GLY A 259 -35.39 10.89 3.97
CA GLY A 259 -35.84 9.63 4.59
C GLY A 259 -35.51 8.36 3.79
N THR A 260 -34.96 8.48 2.58
CA THR A 260 -34.54 7.31 1.77
C THR A 260 -33.12 6.89 2.16
N ARG A 261 -32.88 5.57 2.26
CA ARG A 261 -31.55 4.99 2.51
C ARG A 261 -31.08 4.16 1.33
N LEU A 262 -29.77 4.03 1.15
CA LEU A 262 -29.20 3.11 0.18
C LEU A 262 -29.53 1.65 0.53
N LEU A 263 -30.14 0.94 -0.42
CA LEU A 263 -30.41 -0.49 -0.34
C LEU A 263 -29.09 -1.26 -0.34
N SER A 264 -29.05 -2.41 0.35
CA SER A 264 -27.86 -3.28 0.37
C SER A 264 -28.16 -4.61 -0.30
N CYS A 265 -27.21 -5.16 -1.07
CA CYS A 265 -27.35 -6.52 -1.56
C CYS A 265 -27.31 -7.51 -0.39
N ALA A 266 -28.41 -8.23 -0.15
CA ALA A 266 -28.52 -9.17 0.97
C ALA A 266 -27.45 -10.28 0.92
N LYS A 267 -27.25 -10.89 -0.25
CA LYS A 267 -26.25 -11.97 -0.43
C LYS A 267 -24.82 -11.50 -0.12
N CYS A 268 -24.45 -10.29 -0.59
CA CYS A 268 -23.14 -9.73 -0.29
C CYS A 268 -23.00 -9.35 1.18
N ASN A 269 -24.02 -8.75 1.78
CA ASN A 269 -23.98 -8.36 3.18
C ASN A 269 -23.87 -9.58 4.12
N ASN A 270 -24.37 -10.76 3.72
CA ASN A 270 -24.22 -12.00 4.48
C ASN A 270 -22.76 -12.51 4.53
N ILE A 271 -21.92 -12.14 3.57
CA ILE A 271 -20.48 -12.43 3.55
C ILE A 271 -19.65 -11.18 3.89
N ASN A 272 -20.22 -10.26 4.68
CA ASN A 272 -19.60 -8.99 5.10
C ASN A 272 -19.21 -8.01 3.98
N ARG A 273 -19.62 -8.26 2.74
CA ARG A 273 -19.38 -7.38 1.60
C ARG A 273 -20.49 -6.33 1.48
N VAL A 274 -20.12 -5.05 1.48
CA VAL A 274 -21.08 -3.94 1.45
C VAL A 274 -21.23 -3.39 0.04
N ILE A 275 -22.27 -3.84 -0.69
CA ILE A 275 -22.65 -3.27 -1.98
C ILE A 275 -23.99 -2.53 -1.82
N LYS A 276 -24.02 -1.27 -2.22
CA LYS A 276 -25.12 -0.33 -1.98
C LYS A 276 -25.76 0.13 -3.29
N TYR A 277 -27.08 0.33 -3.28
CA TYR A 277 -27.85 0.80 -4.44
C TYR A 277 -28.86 1.87 -4.06
N CYS A 278 -29.10 2.79 -4.99
CA CYS A 278 -30.11 3.82 -4.89
C CYS A 278 -31.52 3.21 -4.79
N ASN A 279 -31.79 2.21 -5.62
CA ASN A 279 -33.07 1.51 -5.77
C ASN A 279 -32.84 0.17 -6.51
N LYS A 280 -33.92 -0.59 -6.74
CA LYS A 280 -33.87 -1.88 -7.45
C LYS A 280 -33.41 -1.74 -8.92
N ASP A 281 -33.66 -0.61 -9.57
CA ASP A 281 -33.27 -0.41 -10.98
C ASP A 281 -31.77 -0.19 -11.12
N CYS A 282 -31.17 0.60 -10.20
CA CYS A 282 -29.72 0.68 -10.02
C CYS A 282 -29.11 -0.72 -9.84
N GLN A 283 -29.70 -1.57 -9.00
CA GLN A 283 -29.23 -2.95 -8.80
C GLN A 283 -29.34 -3.81 -10.07
N LYS A 284 -30.46 -3.72 -10.81
CA LYS A 284 -30.64 -4.46 -12.07
C LYS A 284 -29.64 -4.04 -13.14
N ARG A 285 -29.34 -2.74 -13.21
CA ARG A 285 -28.35 -2.20 -14.16
C ARG A 285 -26.94 -2.70 -13.89
N ASP A 286 -26.56 -2.78 -12.61
CA ASP A 286 -25.26 -3.33 -12.17
C ASP A 286 -25.25 -4.88 -12.14
N TRP A 287 -26.40 -5.54 -12.29
CA TRP A 287 -26.52 -6.99 -12.16
C TRP A 287 -25.62 -7.80 -13.11
N PRO A 288 -25.42 -7.43 -14.40
CA PRO A 288 -24.54 -8.16 -15.30
C PRO A 288 -23.12 -8.34 -14.73
N ASP A 289 -22.58 -7.31 -14.09
CA ASP A 289 -21.24 -7.32 -13.50
C ASP A 289 -21.29 -7.88 -12.06
N HIS A 290 -22.26 -7.44 -11.28
CA HIS A 290 -22.40 -7.83 -9.88
C HIS A 290 -22.67 -9.32 -9.69
N LYS A 291 -23.45 -9.96 -10.57
CA LYS A 291 -23.80 -11.39 -10.45
C LYS A 291 -22.57 -12.30 -10.45
N VAL A 292 -21.47 -11.85 -11.08
CA VAL A 292 -20.21 -12.60 -11.15
C VAL A 292 -19.63 -12.80 -9.75
N VAL A 293 -19.78 -11.79 -8.88
CA VAL A 293 -19.21 -11.75 -7.54
C VAL A 293 -20.24 -11.91 -6.41
N CYS A 294 -21.54 -11.78 -6.71
CA CYS A 294 -22.61 -11.67 -5.71
C CYS A 294 -22.71 -12.89 -4.77
N GLY A 295 -22.42 -12.69 -3.48
CA GLY A 295 -22.51 -13.72 -2.45
C GLY A 295 -21.47 -14.84 -2.56
N LYS A 296 -20.46 -14.69 -3.43
CA LYS A 296 -19.37 -15.67 -3.58
C LYS A 296 -18.16 -15.26 -2.75
N HIS A 297 -17.53 -16.23 -2.09
CA HIS A 297 -16.16 -16.07 -1.61
C HIS A 297 -15.24 -16.16 -2.83
N ILE A 298 -14.55 -15.08 -3.13
CA ILE A 298 -13.61 -15.02 -4.25
C ILE A 298 -12.23 -15.31 -3.69
N ASP A 299 -11.60 -16.37 -4.16
CA ASP A 299 -10.22 -16.68 -3.83
C ASP A 299 -9.24 -15.90 -4.72
N ALA A 300 -7.97 -16.06 -4.40
CA ALA A 300 -6.84 -15.49 -5.11
C ALA A 300 -6.84 -15.71 -6.63
N GLU A 301 -7.04 -16.95 -7.04
CA GLU A 301 -6.90 -17.38 -8.42
C GLU A 301 -8.13 -16.96 -9.21
N GLU A 302 -9.32 -17.10 -8.62
CA GLU A 302 -10.58 -16.61 -9.18
C GLU A 302 -10.53 -15.08 -9.34
N ALA A 303 -10.04 -14.32 -8.35
CA ALA A 303 -9.85 -12.88 -8.51
C ALA A 303 -8.88 -12.54 -9.65
N LEU A 304 -7.75 -13.25 -9.75
CA LEU A 304 -6.82 -13.05 -10.86
C LEU A 304 -7.44 -13.44 -12.22
N LYS A 305 -8.36 -14.40 -12.28
CA LYS A 305 -9.08 -14.73 -13.53
C LYS A 305 -10.17 -13.72 -13.87
N LEU A 306 -10.97 -13.34 -12.87
CA LEU A 306 -12.08 -12.40 -13.01
C LEU A 306 -11.58 -10.98 -13.31
N PHE A 307 -10.42 -10.61 -12.78
CA PHE A 307 -9.91 -9.24 -12.87
C PHE A 307 -8.60 -9.14 -13.64
N GLY A 308 -7.84 -10.22 -13.84
CA GLY A 308 -6.51 -10.20 -14.46
C GLY A 308 -6.48 -10.37 -15.98
N GLY A 309 -7.60 -10.17 -16.67
CA GLY A 309 -7.68 -10.29 -18.11
C GLY A 309 -6.75 -9.30 -18.84
N GLY A 310 -5.62 -9.80 -19.35
CA GLY A 310 -5.01 -9.26 -20.57
C GLY A 310 -3.86 -8.26 -20.44
N GLY A 311 -3.29 -8.00 -19.27
CA GLY A 311 -2.13 -7.09 -19.13
C GLY A 311 -0.77 -7.67 -19.60
N GLY A 312 -0.76 -8.87 -20.17
CA GLY A 312 0.45 -9.53 -20.65
C GLY A 312 0.86 -9.04 -22.04
N GLY A 313 1.75 -8.04 -22.08
CA GLY A 313 2.76 -7.92 -23.13
C GLY A 313 2.30 -7.51 -24.53
N GLY A 314 1.84 -6.27 -24.69
CA GLY A 314 1.74 -5.60 -25.99
C GLY A 314 3.01 -4.82 -26.38
N GLY A 315 4.19 -5.37 -26.08
CA GLY A 315 5.48 -4.80 -26.48
C GLY A 315 6.01 -5.48 -27.75
N GLY A 316 5.25 -5.41 -28.84
CA GLY A 316 5.62 -5.97 -30.14
C GLY A 316 6.11 -4.89 -31.09
N GLY A 317 7.41 -4.57 -31.03
CA GLY A 317 8.08 -3.83 -32.09
C GLY A 317 8.00 -4.59 -33.41
N GLY A 318 7.53 -3.92 -34.46
CA GLY A 318 7.41 -4.50 -35.78
C GLY A 318 8.78 -4.79 -36.39
N THR A 319 9.03 -6.06 -36.70
CA THR A 319 9.90 -6.47 -37.81
C THR A 319 9.26 -7.66 -38.51
N SER A 320 8.97 -7.46 -39.79
CA SER A 320 8.51 -8.43 -40.78
C SER A 320 9.42 -9.66 -40.89
N GLY A 321 8.85 -10.88 -40.97
CA GLY A 321 9.59 -12.05 -41.43
C GLY A 321 8.98 -13.42 -41.11
N GLN A 322 8.17 -13.93 -42.04
CA GLN A 322 8.03 -15.35 -42.47
C GLN A 322 7.76 -16.49 -41.45
N SER A 323 6.52 -16.97 -41.48
CA SER A 323 6.05 -18.37 -41.64
C SER A 323 6.92 -19.57 -41.19
N SER A 324 6.39 -20.39 -40.26
CA SER A 324 6.22 -21.86 -40.41
C SER A 324 5.37 -22.50 -39.29
N ALA A 325 4.88 -23.71 -39.58
CA ALA A 325 3.75 -24.52 -39.06
C ALA A 325 3.73 -24.94 -37.55
N PRO A 326 2.60 -25.50 -37.05
CA PRO A 326 2.39 -25.79 -35.63
C PRO A 326 2.81 -27.21 -35.22
N ALA A 327 3.33 -27.35 -33.99
CA ALA A 327 3.53 -28.64 -33.34
C ALA A 327 2.48 -28.87 -32.24
N ASP A 328 1.84 -30.02 -32.38
CA ASP A 328 0.91 -30.69 -31.48
C ASP A 328 1.57 -31.01 -30.13
N ASN A 329 0.84 -30.79 -29.03
CA ASN A 329 1.22 -31.31 -27.71
C ASN A 329 -0.02 -31.52 -26.84
N SER A 330 -0.86 -32.46 -27.26
CA SER A 330 -1.79 -33.17 -26.40
C SER A 330 -1.04 -34.18 -25.52
N LYS A 331 -0.97 -33.93 -24.20
CA LYS A 331 -1.10 -34.90 -23.07
C LYS A 331 -0.38 -34.40 -21.82
N TYR A 332 -1.13 -33.90 -20.83
CA TYR A 332 -0.80 -34.06 -19.42
C TYR A 332 -2.10 -34.01 -18.60
N THR A 333 -2.64 -35.18 -18.26
CA THR A 333 -3.63 -35.35 -17.19
C THR A 333 -2.86 -35.59 -15.89
N SER A 334 -2.95 -34.67 -14.93
CA SER A 334 -2.46 -34.89 -13.56
C SER A 334 -3.56 -34.48 -12.58
N THR A 335 -4.19 -35.50 -12.01
CA THR A 335 -5.04 -35.45 -10.83
C THR A 335 -4.14 -35.28 -9.60
N THR A 336 -4.30 -34.17 -8.88
CA THR A 336 -3.81 -34.06 -7.50
C THR A 336 -4.96 -33.55 -6.63
N ASP A 337 -5.45 -34.46 -5.79
CA ASP A 337 -6.36 -34.15 -4.68
C ASP A 337 -5.58 -33.32 -3.65
N PHE A 338 -5.98 -32.06 -3.48
CA PHE A 338 -5.53 -31.25 -2.35
C PHE A 338 -6.58 -31.31 -1.24
N PRO A 339 -6.19 -31.47 0.04
CA PRO A 339 -7.13 -31.43 1.14
C PRO A 339 -7.75 -30.03 1.25
N ASN A 340 -9.07 -30.00 1.38
CA ASN A 340 -9.84 -28.79 1.68
C ASN A 340 -9.29 -28.12 2.95
N HIS A 341 -8.67 -26.95 2.81
CA HIS A 341 -8.34 -26.10 3.95
C HIS A 341 -9.60 -25.37 4.40
N THR A 342 -9.95 -25.55 5.68
CA THR A 342 -10.99 -24.78 6.37
C THR A 342 -10.58 -23.31 6.47
N PRO A 343 -11.50 -22.35 6.25
CA PRO A 343 -11.21 -20.92 6.35
C PRO A 343 -10.84 -20.51 7.78
N ILE A 344 -9.83 -19.64 7.88
CA ILE A 344 -9.41 -19.00 9.13
C ILE A 344 -10.46 -17.94 9.54
N THR A 345 -10.95 -18.04 10.76
CA THR A 345 -11.96 -17.24 11.44
C THR A 345 -11.38 -15.97 12.09
N ALA A 346 -12.25 -15.03 12.47
CA ALA A 346 -11.84 -13.78 13.13
C ALA A 346 -11.17 -13.98 14.50
N ASP A 347 -11.45 -15.11 15.17
CA ASP A 347 -10.79 -15.50 16.43
C ASP A 347 -9.28 -15.77 16.20
N GLU A 348 -8.91 -16.30 15.03
CA GLU A 348 -7.52 -16.65 14.69
C GLU A 348 -6.63 -15.41 14.36
N ILE A 349 -7.20 -14.23 14.09
CA ILE A 349 -6.43 -12.98 13.94
C ILE A 349 -6.09 -12.37 15.30
N GLY A 350 -7.03 -12.45 16.27
CA GLY A 350 -6.74 -12.20 17.69
C GLY A 350 -5.64 -13.14 18.19
N ASP A 351 -5.67 -14.39 17.73
CA ASP A 351 -4.63 -15.36 18.03
C ASP A 351 -3.26 -14.98 17.51
N VAL A 352 -3.08 -14.28 16.39
CA VAL A 352 -1.70 -14.03 15.87
C VAL A 352 -0.91 -13.04 16.72
N LYS A 353 -1.54 -11.96 17.19
CA LYS A 353 -0.90 -11.10 18.21
C LYS A 353 -0.70 -11.86 19.49
N ASN A 354 -1.66 -12.71 19.86
CA ASN A 354 -1.52 -13.61 20.99
C ASN A 354 -0.54 -14.74 20.75
N ILE A 355 -0.11 -15.08 19.53
CA ILE A 355 0.87 -16.14 19.18
C ILE A 355 2.25 -15.50 19.21
N LEU A 356 2.41 -14.35 18.53
CA LEU A 356 3.64 -13.56 18.60
C LEU A 356 3.90 -12.97 19.99
N ARG A 357 2.86 -12.88 20.84
CA ARG A 357 2.93 -12.52 22.27
C ARG A 357 2.56 -13.67 23.21
N ASN A 358 2.29 -14.91 22.76
CA ASN A 358 1.97 -16.00 23.68
C ASN A 358 3.31 -16.40 24.27
N ARG A 359 3.53 -15.93 25.48
CA ARG A 359 4.86 -15.87 26.08
C ARG A 359 5.24 -17.14 26.83
N ASP A 360 4.26 -18.01 27.01
CA ASP A 360 4.44 -19.38 27.46
C ASP A 360 4.65 -20.35 26.28
N ASP A 361 4.44 -19.88 25.04
CA ASP A 361 4.72 -20.64 23.84
C ASP A 361 6.19 -20.40 23.41
N ASP A 362 6.97 -21.47 23.36
CA ASP A 362 8.35 -21.46 22.86
C ASP A 362 8.43 -20.92 21.42
N SER A 363 7.31 -20.81 20.69
CA SER A 363 7.23 -20.21 19.36
C SER A 363 7.59 -18.71 19.30
N ALA A 364 7.36 -17.96 20.39
CA ALA A 364 7.66 -16.52 20.46
C ALA A 364 9.17 -16.23 20.63
N PHE A 365 9.91 -17.19 21.18
CA PHE A 365 11.35 -17.13 21.43
C PHE A 365 12.02 -18.37 20.83
N PRO A 366 12.11 -18.47 19.49
CA PRO A 366 12.56 -19.68 18.82
C PRO A 366 13.97 -20.07 19.28
N ALA A 367 14.21 -21.39 19.37
CA ALA A 367 15.55 -21.92 19.56
C ALA A 367 16.47 -21.45 18.43
N PRO A 368 17.76 -21.21 18.70
CA PRO A 368 18.69 -20.77 17.67
C PRO A 368 18.93 -21.87 16.64
N VAL A 369 18.95 -21.50 15.36
CA VAL A 369 19.29 -22.38 14.23
C VAL A 369 20.81 -22.31 14.01
N PRO A 370 21.54 -23.45 14.05
CA PRO A 370 22.97 -23.48 13.80
C PRO A 370 23.35 -22.82 12.45
N PRO A 371 24.49 -22.11 12.36
CA PRO A 371 25.54 -21.99 13.38
C PRO A 371 25.28 -20.90 14.43
N PHE A 372 24.12 -20.23 14.38
CA PHE A 372 23.79 -19.20 15.36
C PHE A 372 23.56 -19.83 16.75
N SER A 373 23.92 -19.10 17.79
CA SER A 373 23.64 -19.49 19.18
C SER A 373 23.25 -18.26 19.98
N HIS A 374 22.34 -18.41 20.94
CA HIS A 374 21.96 -17.30 21.80
C HIS A 374 23.11 -16.95 22.75
N SER A 375 23.66 -15.74 22.58
CA SER A 375 24.64 -15.18 23.50
C SER A 375 24.06 -15.02 24.91
N ARG A 376 24.92 -14.85 25.92
CA ARG A 376 24.46 -14.56 27.29
C ARG A 376 23.59 -13.30 27.37
N TYR A 377 23.85 -12.31 26.51
CA TYR A 377 23.12 -11.06 26.46
C TYR A 377 21.75 -11.26 25.82
N LEU A 378 21.67 -12.05 24.74
CA LEU A 378 20.39 -12.38 24.11
C LEU A 378 19.51 -13.24 25.04
N LYS A 379 20.09 -14.17 25.79
CA LYS A 379 19.38 -14.93 26.83
C LYS A 379 18.83 -14.02 27.93
N ARG A 380 19.60 -13.00 28.35
CA ARG A 380 19.13 -11.97 29.29
C ARG A 380 17.95 -11.17 28.69
N GLN A 381 18.05 -10.78 27.42
CA GLN A 381 16.97 -10.08 26.72
C GLN A 381 15.68 -10.90 26.64
N ILE A 382 15.80 -12.18 26.28
CA ILE A 382 14.67 -13.13 26.25
C ILE A 382 14.05 -13.27 27.64
N LYS A 383 14.88 -13.41 28.69
CA LYS A 383 14.42 -13.48 30.08
C LYS A 383 13.63 -12.22 30.48
N LEU A 384 14.15 -11.02 30.21
CA LEU A 384 13.47 -9.76 30.52
C LEU A 384 12.12 -9.66 29.80
N LEU A 385 12.04 -10.10 28.54
CA LEU A 385 10.80 -10.11 27.77
C LEU A 385 9.77 -11.14 28.25
N LYS A 386 10.22 -12.29 28.76
CA LYS A 386 9.35 -13.28 29.42
C LYS A 386 8.81 -12.74 30.74
N GLU A 387 9.65 -12.10 31.55
CA GLU A 387 9.26 -11.52 32.84
C GLU A 387 8.38 -10.26 32.69
N ASN A 388 8.49 -9.55 31.55
CA ASN A 388 7.80 -8.28 31.34
C ASN A 388 7.02 -8.26 30.01
N PRO A 389 5.85 -8.92 29.97
CA PRO A 389 4.97 -8.98 28.80
C PRO A 389 4.45 -7.61 28.30
N ALA A 390 4.64 -6.50 28.99
CA ALA A 390 4.22 -5.20 28.46
C ALA A 390 5.11 -4.71 27.30
N PHE A 391 6.31 -5.27 27.14
CA PHE A 391 7.33 -4.71 26.26
C PHE A 391 7.67 -5.62 25.08
N ASP A 392 8.11 -4.99 23.99
CA ASP A 392 8.58 -5.63 22.77
C ASP A 392 10.11 -5.74 22.76
N TYR A 393 10.83 -4.90 23.49
CA TYR A 393 12.29 -4.95 23.58
C TYR A 393 12.79 -4.24 24.84
N PHE A 394 13.91 -4.65 25.41
CA PHE A 394 14.60 -3.94 26.49
C PHE A 394 15.88 -3.29 25.97
N ILE A 395 16.12 -2.03 26.32
CA ILE A 395 17.38 -1.35 26.07
C ILE A 395 18.15 -1.33 27.38
N THR A 396 19.39 -1.84 27.34
CA THR A 396 20.27 -1.90 28.49
C THR A 396 20.90 -0.53 28.70
N ALA A 397 20.64 0.08 29.85
CA ALA A 397 21.18 1.39 30.17
C ALA A 397 22.55 1.27 30.88
N PRO A 398 23.45 2.25 30.75
CA PRO A 398 24.69 2.25 31.52
C PRO A 398 24.40 2.46 33.00
N GLU A 399 25.08 1.70 33.86
CA GLU A 399 25.05 1.89 35.31
C GLU A 399 25.33 3.36 35.67
N PRO A 400 24.61 3.97 36.63
CA PRO A 400 23.60 3.39 37.54
C PRO A 400 22.16 3.40 37.01
N HIS A 401 21.94 3.64 35.72
CA HIS A 401 20.59 3.79 35.17
C HIS A 401 19.93 2.41 34.98
N PRO A 402 18.63 2.27 35.31
CA PRO A 402 17.91 1.04 35.07
C PRO A 402 17.69 0.80 33.57
N ASP A 403 17.70 -0.46 33.17
CA ASP A 403 17.20 -0.87 31.85
C ASP A 403 15.75 -0.41 31.67
N PHE A 404 15.36 -0.10 30.44
CA PHE A 404 14.00 0.30 30.14
C PHE A 404 13.38 -0.54 29.02
N GLY A 405 12.10 -0.85 29.19
CA GLY A 405 11.31 -1.57 28.22
C GLY A 405 10.73 -0.62 27.17
N LEU A 406 10.71 -1.09 25.92
CA LEU A 406 10.11 -0.43 24.77
C LEU A 406 8.85 -1.19 24.36
N ALA A 407 7.72 -0.52 24.37
CA ALA A 407 6.48 -0.96 23.73
C ALA A 407 6.24 -0.11 22.49
N LEU A 408 6.26 -0.73 21.31
CA LEU A 408 5.96 -0.06 20.06
C LEU A 408 4.46 0.21 19.99
N GLN A 409 4.16 1.48 19.67
CA GLN A 409 2.78 1.94 19.62
C GLN A 409 2.13 1.48 18.32
N HIS A 410 2.62 1.89 17.15
CA HIS A 410 1.97 1.59 15.87
C HIS A 410 1.76 0.06 15.63
N PRO A 411 0.54 -0.47 15.45
CA PRO A 411 0.29 -1.91 15.40
C PRO A 411 1.04 -2.63 14.29
N MET A 412 1.07 -2.02 13.10
CA MET A 412 1.82 -2.55 11.97
C MET A 412 3.33 -2.47 12.22
N GLY A 413 3.79 -1.38 12.86
CA GLY A 413 5.21 -1.21 13.18
C GLY A 413 5.68 -2.21 14.23
N GLN A 414 4.85 -2.46 15.24
CA GLN A 414 5.06 -3.48 16.26
C GLN A 414 5.06 -4.88 15.67
N MET A 415 4.09 -5.20 14.81
CA MET A 415 4.05 -6.51 14.15
C MET A 415 5.30 -6.75 13.31
N MET A 416 5.68 -5.79 12.47
CA MET A 416 6.91 -5.85 11.67
C MET A 416 8.15 -5.97 12.56
N PHE A 417 8.20 -5.23 13.67
CA PHE A 417 9.30 -5.33 14.62
C PHE A 417 9.39 -6.73 15.27
N LEU A 418 8.28 -7.27 15.75
CA LEU A 418 8.24 -8.60 16.38
C LEU A 418 8.64 -9.69 15.39
N LEU A 419 8.27 -9.55 14.12
CA LEU A 419 8.71 -10.43 13.04
C LEU A 419 10.24 -10.38 12.86
N MET A 420 10.82 -9.19 12.73
CA MET A 420 12.27 -9.02 12.60
C MET A 420 12.99 -9.54 13.85
N ARG A 421 12.46 -9.26 15.04
CA ARG A 421 12.98 -9.76 16.32
C ARG A 421 12.99 -11.28 16.36
N ARG A 422 11.92 -11.94 15.93
CA ARG A 422 11.83 -13.41 15.87
C ARG A 422 12.89 -14.00 14.94
N ARG A 423 13.03 -13.47 13.72
CA ARG A 423 14.07 -13.91 12.76
C ARG A 423 15.48 -13.71 13.31
N ALA A 424 15.73 -12.58 13.98
CA ALA A 424 17.01 -12.31 14.63
C ALA A 424 17.27 -13.24 15.81
N PHE A 425 16.26 -13.58 16.62
CA PHE A 425 16.37 -14.58 17.69
C PHE A 425 16.65 -15.98 17.15
N GLU A 426 16.06 -16.36 16.03
CA GLU A 426 16.23 -17.68 15.44
C GLU A 426 17.60 -17.85 14.77
N SER A 427 18.07 -16.85 14.02
CA SER A 427 19.20 -17.03 13.09
C SER A 427 20.31 -15.98 13.18
N GLY A 428 20.13 -14.92 13.97
CA GLY A 428 21.02 -13.76 13.97
C GLY A 428 21.06 -13.02 12.62
N GLU A 429 20.02 -13.15 11.79
CA GLU A 429 19.96 -12.56 10.45
C GLU A 429 20.26 -11.05 10.48
N ARG A 430 21.32 -10.66 9.75
CA ARG A 430 21.86 -9.29 9.73
C ARG A 430 20.81 -8.23 9.38
N HIS A 431 19.96 -8.51 8.37
CA HIS A 431 18.92 -7.56 7.95
C HIS A 431 17.88 -7.35 9.06
N SER A 432 17.44 -8.43 9.70
CA SER A 432 16.51 -8.38 10.82
C SER A 432 17.07 -7.59 12.01
N VAL A 433 18.35 -7.78 12.36
CA VAL A 433 19.03 -6.98 13.41
C VAL A 433 19.13 -5.50 13.03
N LEU A 434 19.42 -5.19 11.76
CA LEU A 434 19.43 -3.82 11.25
C LEU A 434 18.04 -3.16 11.37
N MET A 435 16.97 -3.90 11.08
CA MET A 435 15.61 -3.39 11.23
C MET A 435 15.26 -3.17 12.71
N ILE A 436 15.62 -4.09 13.60
CA ILE A 436 15.48 -3.91 15.06
C ILE A 436 16.16 -2.61 15.49
N TYR A 437 17.41 -2.38 15.09
CA TYR A 437 18.15 -1.15 15.36
C TYR A 437 17.36 0.09 14.91
N LYS A 438 16.84 0.11 13.68
CA LYS A 438 16.07 1.24 13.14
C LYS A 438 14.81 1.52 13.97
N TYR A 439 14.08 0.48 14.38
CA TYR A 439 12.86 0.65 15.18
C TYR A 439 13.14 1.20 16.59
N ILE A 440 14.27 0.85 17.20
CA ILE A 440 14.53 1.17 18.62
C ILE A 440 15.53 2.30 18.86
N ALA A 441 16.33 2.68 17.86
CA ALA A 441 17.32 3.77 17.93
C ALA A 441 16.71 5.09 18.42
N ASP A 442 15.50 5.33 17.95
CA ASP A 442 14.71 6.50 18.24
C ASP A 442 14.18 6.53 19.68
N ALA A 443 13.85 5.36 20.24
CA ALA A 443 13.51 5.23 21.65
C ALA A 443 14.75 5.36 22.54
N ALA A 444 15.89 4.81 22.11
CA ALA A 444 17.17 4.95 22.81
C ALA A 444 17.54 6.43 22.99
N LYS A 445 17.51 7.22 21.91
CA LYS A 445 17.80 8.66 21.95
C LYS A 445 16.92 9.42 22.95
N ARG A 446 15.60 9.19 22.92
CA ARG A 446 14.64 9.88 23.81
C ARG A 446 14.85 9.55 25.29
N ASN A 447 15.36 8.36 25.59
CA ASN A 447 15.68 7.93 26.95
C ASN A 447 17.16 8.17 27.29
N GLY A 448 17.84 9.07 26.57
CA GLY A 448 19.22 9.47 26.86
C GLY A 448 20.27 8.38 26.62
N THR A 449 19.92 7.26 25.96
CA THR A 449 20.87 6.19 25.64
C THR A 449 21.61 6.53 24.34
N PRO A 450 22.94 6.68 24.38
CA PRO A 450 23.72 6.94 23.17
C PRO A 450 23.55 5.80 22.16
N LEU A 451 23.43 6.13 20.87
CA LEU A 451 23.30 5.10 19.82
C LEU A 451 24.47 4.12 19.78
N SER A 452 25.68 4.57 20.16
CA SER A 452 26.84 3.68 20.29
C SER A 452 26.61 2.55 21.29
N LYS A 453 25.93 2.83 22.41
CA LYS A 453 25.56 1.82 23.41
C LYS A 453 24.48 0.87 22.93
N LEU A 454 23.49 1.38 22.20
CA LEU A 454 22.50 0.52 21.55
C LEU A 454 23.15 -0.42 20.52
N ARG A 455 24.09 0.09 19.71
CA ARG A 455 24.84 -0.73 18.76
C ARG A 455 25.66 -1.80 19.47
N GLU A 456 26.37 -1.41 20.54
CA GLU A 456 27.13 -2.34 21.38
C GLU A 456 26.23 -3.45 21.93
N GLN A 457 25.04 -3.12 22.43
CA GLN A 457 24.05 -4.10 22.89
C GLN A 457 23.67 -5.09 21.77
N LEU A 458 23.33 -4.60 20.58
CA LEU A 458 22.95 -5.47 19.46
C LEU A 458 24.10 -6.35 18.96
N VAL A 459 25.33 -5.84 18.99
CA VAL A 459 26.54 -6.62 18.67
C VAL A 459 26.73 -7.74 19.70
N LEU A 460 26.59 -7.43 20.99
CA LEU A 460 26.71 -8.41 22.07
C LEU A 460 25.59 -9.45 22.05
N GLU A 461 24.37 -9.06 21.68
CA GLU A 461 23.22 -9.94 21.58
C GLU A 461 23.32 -10.89 20.38
N TYR A 462 23.57 -10.36 19.19
CA TYR A 462 23.42 -11.08 17.92
C TYR A 462 24.74 -11.42 17.22
N GLY A 463 25.88 -10.94 17.69
CA GLY A 463 27.19 -11.18 17.06
C GLY A 463 27.35 -10.55 15.68
N VAL A 464 26.58 -9.49 15.37
CA VAL A 464 26.68 -8.78 14.09
C VAL A 464 27.90 -7.87 14.05
N ASP A 465 28.43 -7.59 12.85
CA ASP A 465 29.52 -6.64 12.66
C ASP A 465 29.06 -5.22 13.08
N PRO A 466 29.78 -4.52 13.99
CA PRO A 466 29.46 -3.15 14.38
C PRO A 466 29.26 -2.20 13.18
N LYS A 467 30.04 -2.37 12.11
CA LYS A 467 29.97 -1.53 10.90
C LYS A 467 28.62 -1.63 10.20
N LEU A 468 27.91 -2.75 10.32
CA LEU A 468 26.56 -2.93 9.80
C LEU A 468 25.60 -1.88 10.38
N LEU A 469 25.74 -1.57 11.68
CA LEU A 469 24.86 -0.65 12.40
C LEU A 469 25.35 0.80 12.35
N GLU A 470 26.62 1.04 12.05
CA GLU A 470 27.18 2.37 11.78
C GLU A 470 26.68 2.90 10.43
N ASN A 471 26.67 2.05 9.41
CA ASN A 471 26.20 2.38 8.05
C ASN A 471 24.67 2.46 7.94
N ALA A 472 23.95 2.14 9.02
CA ALA A 472 22.51 2.26 9.07
C ALA A 472 22.10 3.73 9.09
N SER A 473 21.82 4.31 7.91
CA SER A 473 21.23 5.64 7.81
C SER A 473 19.90 5.67 8.56
N LEU A 474 19.88 6.38 9.69
CA LEU A 474 18.67 6.79 10.40
C LEU A 474 18.16 8.05 9.69
N ASN A 475 17.57 7.86 8.51
CA ASN A 475 16.96 8.93 7.73
C ASN A 475 15.63 9.35 8.34
#